data_AF-A0A950PJ29-F1
#
_entry.id   AF-A0A950PJ29-F1
#
_cell.length_a   1.000
_cell.length_b   1.000
_cell.length_c   1.000
_cell.angle_alpha   90.00
_cell.angle_beta   90.00
_cell.angle_gamma   90.00
#
_symmetry.space_group_name_H-M   'P 1'
#
loop_
_entity.id
_entity.type
_entity.pdbx_description
1 polymer ?
#
loop_
_entity_poly.entity_id
_entity_poly.type
_entity_poly.pdbx_seq_one_letter_code
_entity_poly.pdbx_strand_id
1 'polypeptide(L)'
;AMLYVPGNSGSAIPVGSAVDLTVQSVPTQKYGVLRGQVEAVGQAPETPDQITSFLGNSQLAEEFSAQGQPVAVVVRLDQSADTPSGYVWSTAHGPPHTIESTTLVSGAIRLATQHPIDWILP
;
A
#
# COMPACT_ATOMS: atom_id res chain seq x y z
N ALA A 1 6.34 -2.30 3.44
CA ALA A 1 5.41 -1.20 3.73
C ALA A 1 4.12 -1.76 4.30
N MET A 2 3.35 -0.97 5.07
CA MET A 2 2.07 -1.37 5.64
C MET A 2 0.98 -0.40 5.20
N LEU A 3 -0.15 -0.94 4.72
CA LEU A 3 -1.34 -0.19 4.34
C LEU A 3 -2.52 -0.63 5.20
N TYR A 4 -3.42 0.30 5.51
CA TYR A 4 -4.68 0.01 6.19
C TYR A 4 -5.81 0.22 5.20
N VAL A 5 -6.61 -0.82 4.97
CA VAL A 5 -7.77 -0.78 4.08
C VAL A 5 -9.06 -0.93 4.89
N PRO A 6 -10.19 -0.35 4.44
CA PRO A 6 -11.48 -0.58 5.08
C PRO A 6 -11.76 -2.08 5.24
N GLY A 7 -12.28 -2.50 6.40
CA GLY A 7 -12.42 -3.91 6.74
C GLY A 7 -13.30 -4.73 5.77
N ASN A 8 -14.22 -4.08 5.05
CA ASN A 8 -15.03 -4.71 4.00
C ASN A 8 -14.26 -5.01 2.69
N SER A 9 -13.09 -4.39 2.50
CA SER A 9 -12.26 -4.52 1.29
C SER A 9 -11.15 -5.56 1.45
N GLY A 10 -10.77 -5.89 2.69
CA GLY A 10 -9.62 -6.76 2.99
C GLY A 10 -9.71 -8.15 2.37
N SER A 11 -10.86 -8.81 2.46
CA SER A 11 -11.08 -10.17 1.94
C SER A 11 -11.02 -10.26 0.41
N ALA A 12 -11.15 -9.13 -0.30
CA ALA A 12 -11.13 -9.06 -1.75
C ALA A 12 -9.73 -8.86 -2.33
N ILE A 13 -8.68 -8.74 -1.50
CA ILE A 13 -7.31 -8.46 -1.94
C ILE A 13 -6.49 -9.76 -2.00
N PRO A 14 -6.12 -10.25 -3.19
CA PRO A 14 -5.24 -11.39 -3.33
C PRO A 14 -3.80 -11.06 -2.91
N VAL A 15 -3.12 -12.03 -2.30
CA VAL A 15 -1.66 -12.01 -2.18
C VAL A 15 -1.03 -12.02 -3.58
N GLY A 16 0.00 -11.21 -3.77
CA GLY A 16 0.65 -10.99 -5.06
C GLY A 16 0.06 -9.86 -5.90
N SER A 17 -1.06 -9.24 -5.48
CA SER A 17 -1.61 -8.07 -6.17
C SER A 17 -0.59 -6.94 -6.24
N ALA A 18 -0.47 -6.32 -7.42
CA ALA A 18 0.39 -5.16 -7.61
C ALA A 18 -0.15 -3.96 -6.81
N VAL A 19 0.75 -3.20 -6.21
CA VAL A 19 0.44 -2.03 -5.40
C VAL A 19 1.27 -0.85 -5.89
N ASP A 20 0.60 0.27 -6.09
CA ASP A 20 1.23 1.57 -6.35
C ASP A 20 1.16 2.42 -5.09
N LEU A 21 2.30 2.86 -4.58
CA LEU A 21 2.38 3.68 -3.38
C LEU A 21 2.84 5.10 -3.72
N THR A 22 2.01 6.07 -3.38
CA THR A 22 2.37 7.48 -3.35
C THR A 22 3.09 7.77 -2.04
N VAL A 23 4.32 8.28 -2.13
CA VAL A 23 5.14 8.63 -0.97
C VAL A 23 5.02 10.13 -0.73
N GLN A 24 4.50 10.57 0.42
CA GLN A 24 4.17 11.99 0.64
C GLN A 24 5.39 12.93 0.58
N SER A 25 6.57 12.45 0.96
CA SER A 25 7.82 13.23 0.88
C SER A 25 8.39 13.35 -0.53
N VAL A 26 7.84 12.62 -1.51
CA VAL A 26 8.37 12.53 -2.88
C VAL A 26 7.40 13.15 -3.88
N PRO A 27 7.83 14.16 -4.67
CA PRO A 27 6.98 14.77 -5.69
C PRO A 27 6.51 13.77 -6.76
N THR A 28 5.25 13.34 -6.68
CA THR A 28 4.67 12.31 -7.57
C THR A 28 4.70 12.73 -9.04
N GLN A 29 4.54 14.02 -9.34
CA GLN A 29 4.60 14.52 -10.72
C GLN A 29 6.01 14.36 -11.34
N LYS A 30 7.05 14.31 -10.51
CA LYS A 30 8.44 14.21 -10.95
C LYS A 30 8.94 12.77 -10.96
N TYR A 31 8.62 11.99 -9.93
CA TYR A 31 9.19 10.66 -9.70
C TYR A 31 8.17 9.52 -9.77
N GLY A 32 6.88 9.85 -9.86
CA GLY A 32 5.81 8.88 -9.96
C GLY A 32 5.51 8.18 -8.63
N VAL A 33 5.08 6.94 -8.73
CA VAL A 33 4.68 6.08 -7.60
C VAL A 33 5.69 4.95 -7.40
N LEU A 34 5.86 4.54 -6.14
CA LEU A 34 6.65 3.40 -5.72
C LEU A 34 5.89 2.10 -6.04
N ARG A 35 6.59 1.07 -6.53
CA ARG A 35 5.97 -0.22 -6.89
C ARG A 35 6.19 -1.26 -5.79
N GLY A 36 5.19 -2.13 -5.63
CA GLY A 36 5.29 -3.29 -4.75
C GLY A 36 4.18 -4.29 -4.99
N GLN A 37 4.13 -5.29 -4.13
CA GLN A 37 3.17 -6.39 -4.20
C GLN A 37 2.62 -6.70 -2.81
N VAL A 38 1.34 -7.08 -2.73
CA VAL A 38 0.74 -7.58 -1.50
C VAL A 38 1.47 -8.85 -1.08
N GLU A 39 2.10 -8.82 0.08
CA GLU A 39 2.77 -9.97 0.69
C GLU A 39 1.82 -10.72 1.63
N ALA A 40 1.03 -9.98 2.41
CA ALA A 40 0.04 -10.56 3.31
C ALA A 40 -1.14 -9.61 3.56
N VAL A 41 -2.28 -10.20 3.90
CA VAL A 41 -3.48 -9.49 4.35
C VAL A 41 -3.87 -10.01 5.72
N GLY A 42 -4.15 -9.09 6.65
CA GLY A 42 -4.61 -9.41 7.99
C GLY A 42 -5.90 -10.23 7.98
N GLN A 43 -5.99 -11.20 8.87
CA GLN A 43 -7.15 -12.11 8.94
C GLN A 43 -8.34 -11.48 9.67
N ALA A 44 -8.11 -10.42 10.45
CA ALA A 44 -9.11 -9.72 11.22
C ALA A 44 -8.86 -8.20 11.14
N PRO A 45 -9.93 -7.39 11.28
CA PRO A 45 -9.78 -5.95 11.48
C PRO A 45 -8.99 -5.63 12.75
N GLU A 46 -8.22 -4.55 12.72
CA GLU A 46 -7.42 -4.06 13.85
C GLU A 46 -8.14 -2.94 14.61
N THR A 47 -7.93 -2.90 15.92
CA THR A 47 -8.45 -1.83 16.77
C THR A 47 -7.54 -0.59 16.73
N PRO A 48 -8.05 0.61 17.04
CA PRO A 48 -7.22 1.81 17.16
C PRO A 48 -6.04 1.64 18.13
N ASP A 49 -6.20 0.87 19.21
CA ASP A 49 -5.13 0.59 20.17
C ASP A 49 -4.00 -0.26 19.58
N GLN A 50 -4.35 -1.27 18.77
CA GLN A 50 -3.36 -2.09 18.05
C GLN A 50 -2.57 -1.24 17.05
N ILE A 51 -3.28 -0.41 16.27
CA ILE A 51 -2.68 0.50 15.30
C ILE A 51 -1.80 1.54 16.01
N THR A 52 -2.24 2.08 17.14
CA THR A 52 -1.45 3.04 17.96
C THR A 52 -0.19 2.38 18.48
N SER A 53 -0.27 1.14 18.97
CA SER A 53 0.90 0.40 19.45
C SER A 53 1.92 0.14 18.34
N PHE A 54 1.47 0.00 17.09
CA PHE A 54 2.36 -0.21 15.94
C PHE A 54 2.94 1.11 15.39
N LEU A 55 2.09 2.13 15.21
CA LEU A 55 2.48 3.41 14.61
C LEU A 55 3.12 4.38 15.61
N GLY A 56 2.90 4.19 16.91
CA GLY A 56 3.31 5.12 17.96
C GLY A 56 2.57 6.47 17.91
N ASN A 57 1.46 6.55 17.18
CA ASN A 57 0.70 7.78 16.95
C ASN A 57 -0.81 7.50 17.00
N SER A 58 -1.46 7.96 18.07
CA SER A 58 -2.90 7.76 18.30
C SER A 58 -3.77 8.53 17.33
N GLN A 59 -3.36 9.74 16.93
CA GLN A 59 -4.11 10.54 15.96
C GLN A 59 -4.19 9.83 14.61
N LEU A 60 -3.08 9.24 14.15
CA LEU A 60 -3.06 8.49 12.90
C LEU A 60 -3.89 7.20 12.99
N ALA A 61 -3.89 6.54 14.16
CA ALA A 61 -4.72 5.37 14.40
C ALA A 61 -6.22 5.69 14.35
N GLU A 62 -6.63 6.83 14.90
CA GLU A 62 -8.00 7.34 14.81
C GLU A 62 -8.38 7.65 13.36
N GLU A 63 -7.51 8.32 12.60
CA GLU A 63 -7.73 8.61 11.19
C GLU A 63 -7.92 7.33 10.36
N PHE A 64 -7.11 6.30 10.58
CA PHE A 64 -7.22 5.02 9.87
C PHE A 64 -8.43 4.20 10.29
N SER A 65 -8.97 4.45 11.49
CA SER A 65 -10.14 3.76 12.04
C SER A 65 -11.44 4.55 11.89
N ALA A 66 -11.41 5.72 11.24
CA ALA A 66 -12.55 6.65 11.16
C ALA A 66 -13.78 6.04 10.45
N GLN A 67 -13.57 5.05 9.58
CA GLN A 67 -14.64 4.34 8.85
C GLN A 67 -14.91 2.93 9.41
N GLY A 68 -14.47 2.65 10.64
CA GLY A 68 -14.50 1.34 11.27
C GLY A 68 -13.11 0.71 11.37
N GLN A 69 -13.04 -0.51 11.89
CA GLN A 69 -11.77 -1.21 12.08
C GLN A 69 -11.17 -1.60 10.71
N PRO A 70 -9.96 -1.12 10.36
CA PRO A 70 -9.33 -1.45 9.09
C PRO A 70 -8.62 -2.80 9.16
N VAL A 71 -8.31 -3.38 8.01
CA VAL A 71 -7.45 -4.56 7.88
C VAL A 71 -6.05 -4.12 7.45
N ALA A 72 -5.02 -4.63 8.12
CA ALA A 72 -3.64 -4.39 7.75
C ALA A 72 -3.25 -5.21 6.50
N VAL A 73 -2.55 -4.56 5.57
CA VAL A 73 -2.00 -5.17 4.36
C VAL A 73 -0.50 -4.92 4.33
N VAL A 74 0.27 -6.01 4.34
CA VAL A 74 1.72 -5.97 4.20
C VAL A 74 2.07 -5.95 2.73
N VAL A 75 2.86 -4.97 2.32
CA VAL A 75 3.31 -4.78 0.95
C VAL A 75 4.82 -4.92 0.90
N ARG A 76 5.29 -5.88 0.12
CA ARG A 76 6.70 -6.01 -0.24
C ARG A 76 7.01 -5.01 -1.36
N LEU A 77 7.94 -4.10 -1.11
CA LEU A 77 8.37 -3.12 -2.12
C LEU A 77 9.30 -3.79 -3.12
N ASP A 78 9.15 -3.44 -4.40
CA ASP A 78 10.01 -3.95 -5.46
C ASP A 78 11.37 -3.24 -5.38
N GLN A 79 12.45 -4.00 -5.26
CA GLN A 79 13.81 -3.47 -5.12
C GLN A 79 14.45 -3.18 -6.48
N SER A 80 15.29 -2.15 -6.53
CA SER A 80 16.08 -1.82 -7.72
C SER A 80 17.48 -1.37 -7.32
N ALA A 81 18.50 -1.96 -7.93
CA ALA A 81 19.88 -1.49 -7.82
C ALA A 81 20.16 -0.27 -8.73
N ASP A 82 19.24 0.05 -9.64
CA ASP A 82 19.42 1.10 -10.65
C ASP A 82 18.93 2.48 -10.17
N THR A 83 18.23 2.55 -9.02
CA THR A 83 17.77 3.82 -8.44
C THR A 83 18.51 4.11 -7.12
N PRO A 84 18.91 5.37 -6.86
CA PRO A 84 19.53 5.74 -5.58
C PRO A 84 18.63 5.45 -4.36
N SER A 85 17.32 5.42 -4.57
CA SER A 85 16.35 5.09 -3.53
C SER A 85 16.33 3.61 -3.13
N GLY A 86 16.88 2.71 -3.96
CA GLY A 86 16.88 1.26 -3.75
C GLY A 86 15.59 0.54 -4.18
N TYR A 87 14.63 1.24 -4.79
CA TYR A 87 13.32 0.69 -5.15
C TYR A 87 12.89 0.98 -6.59
N VAL A 88 11.93 0.22 -7.08
CA VAL A 88 11.30 0.43 -8.39
C VAL A 88 10.23 1.52 -8.30
N TRP A 89 10.31 2.48 -9.23
CA TRP A 89 9.34 3.55 -9.39
C TRP A 89 8.64 3.44 -10.74
N SER A 90 7.48 4.07 -10.87
CA SER A 90 6.82 4.18 -12.17
C SER A 90 7.59 5.06 -13.16
N THR A 91 8.56 5.84 -12.69
CA THR A 91 9.54 6.55 -13.52
C THR A 91 10.91 5.90 -13.40
N ALA A 92 11.74 6.01 -14.43
CA ALA A 92 13.00 5.28 -14.51
C ALA A 92 14.02 5.63 -13.41
N HIS A 93 14.01 6.86 -12.88
CA HIS A 93 15.09 7.35 -12.01
C HIS A 93 14.75 7.33 -10.52
N GLY A 94 13.46 7.39 -10.14
CA GLY A 94 13.06 7.58 -8.74
C GLY A 94 13.67 8.86 -8.12
N PRO A 95 13.47 9.09 -6.82
CA PRO A 95 14.11 10.18 -6.10
C PRO A 95 15.62 9.90 -5.90
N PRO A 96 16.46 10.95 -5.86
CA PRO A 96 17.91 10.82 -5.70
C PRO A 96 18.34 10.56 -4.24
N HIS A 97 17.43 10.07 -3.39
CA HIS A 97 17.66 9.82 -1.96
C HIS A 97 16.86 8.58 -1.51
N THR A 98 17.30 7.98 -0.41
CA THR A 98 16.61 6.85 0.23
C THR A 98 15.28 7.28 0.85
N ILE A 99 14.33 6.36 0.88
CA ILE A 99 13.04 6.59 1.56
C ILE A 99 13.17 6.21 3.03
N GLU A 100 12.89 7.16 3.92
CA GLU A 100 12.87 6.93 5.36
C GLU A 100 11.65 6.08 5.77
N SER A 101 11.86 5.14 6.70
CA SER A 101 10.84 4.16 7.12
C SER A 101 9.60 4.77 7.80
N THR A 102 9.67 6.03 8.20
CA THR A 102 8.60 6.79 8.87
C THR A 102 7.78 7.67 7.92
N THR A 103 7.96 7.51 6.60
CA THR A 103 7.24 8.32 5.62
C THR A 103 5.82 7.80 5.43
N LEU A 104 4.83 8.67 5.59
CA LEU A 104 3.44 8.34 5.26
C LEU A 104 3.29 8.07 3.76
N VAL A 105 2.57 7.00 3.45
CA VAL A 105 2.27 6.58 2.09
C VAL A 105 0.77 6.42 1.91
N SER A 106 0.30 6.66 0.70
CA SER A 106 -1.05 6.26 0.27
C SER A 106 -0.92 5.23 -0.82
N GLY A 107 -1.65 4.11 -0.72
CA GLY A 107 -1.52 2.98 -1.65
C GLY A 107 -2.77 2.75 -2.49
N ALA A 108 -2.59 2.42 -3.76
CA ALA A 108 -3.62 1.90 -4.64
C ALA A 108 -3.30 0.43 -4.98
N ILE A 109 -4.13 -0.49 -4.51
CA ILE A 109 -3.99 -1.92 -4.80
C ILE A 109 -4.70 -2.21 -6.13
N ARG A 110 -3.96 -2.72 -7.11
CA ARG A 110 -4.49 -3.13 -8.40
C ARG A 110 -5.11 -4.51 -8.26
N LEU A 111 -6.43 -4.54 -8.05
CA LEU A 111 -7.20 -5.77 -8.15
C LEU A 111 -7.11 -6.28 -9.58
N ALA A 112 -6.86 -7.58 -9.76
CA ALA A 112 -6.83 -8.18 -11.08
C ALA A 112 -8.16 -7.87 -11.79
N THR A 113 -8.07 -7.27 -12.97
CA THR A 113 -9.24 -7.07 -13.83
C THR A 113 -9.76 -8.46 -14.18
N GLN A 114 -10.86 -8.90 -13.57
CA GLN A 114 -11.61 -10.02 -14.13
C GLN A 114 -11.96 -9.62 -15.56
N HIS A 115 -11.47 -10.39 -16.54
CA HIS A 115 -11.72 -10.10 -17.95
C HIS A 115 -13.24 -10.07 -18.19
N PRO A 116 -13.82 -8.98 -18.72
CA PRO A 116 -15.26 -8.89 -18.98
C PRO A 116 -15.79 -9.91 -20.01
N ILE A 117 -14.89 -10.67 -20.66
CA ILE A 117 -15.23 -11.63 -21.73
C ILE A 117 -15.72 -12.97 -21.17
N ASP A 118 -15.53 -13.25 -19.87
CA ASP A 118 -16.08 -14.46 -19.24
C ASP A 118 -17.59 -14.32 -18.90
N TRP A 119 -18.23 -13.19 -19.24
CA TRP A 119 -19.68 -12.94 -19.09
C TRP A 119 -20.47 -13.18 -20.39
N ILE A 120 -20.06 -14.16 -21.20
CA ILE A 120 -20.96 -14.73 -22.22
C ILE A 120 -21.83 -15.78 -21.50
N LEU A 121 -22.97 -15.33 -21.00
CA LEU A 121 -24.11 -16.16 -20.58
C LEU A 121 -25.03 -16.40 -21.81
N PRO A 122 -25.85 -17.47 -21.81
CA PRO A 122 -26.21 -18.33 -22.96
C PRO A 122 -27.20 -17.75 -23.99
#